data_AF-D4JVL0-F1
#
_entry.id   AF-D4JVL0-F1
#
_cell.length_a   1.000
_cell.length_b   1.000
_cell.length_c   1.000
_cell.angle_alpha   90.00
_cell.angle_beta   90.00
_cell.angle_gamma   90.00
#
_symmetry.space_group_name_H-M   'P 1'
#
loop_
_entity.id
_entity.type
_entity.pdbx_description
1 polymer ?
#
loop_
_entity_poly.entity_id
_entity_poly.type
_entity_poly.pdbx_seq_one_letter_code
_entity_poly.pdbx_strand_id
1 'polypeptide(L)'
;MMLRTSKKSKKKSSPKGAKQILHKTSITLAGEKVNMSIKEKLTAELTDAKLGKYETAVKNAVMKTICKFCEQNAEFKQAIEQSGKSFADCLKATVKGVGASLEDLEVYKRAVAFYFPGADIKCTMTLDLGDGGFSSKTSTEADSGKLQLDLDSLLDF
;
A
#
# COMPACT_ATOMS: atom_id res chain seq x y z
N MET A 1 30.42 -72.55 31.32
CA MET A 1 31.35 -71.95 32.29
C MET A 1 30.87 -70.52 32.54
N MET A 2 30.42 -70.23 33.77
CA MET A 2 30.11 -68.90 34.36
C MET A 2 28.96 -68.05 33.74
N LEU A 3 28.05 -67.39 34.46
CA LEU A 3 27.53 -67.46 35.82
C LEU A 3 26.35 -66.45 35.91
N ARG A 4 25.23 -66.87 36.53
CA ARG A 4 24.35 -66.12 37.46
C ARG A 4 23.52 -64.89 37.04
N THR A 5 22.26 -65.03 37.46
CA THR A 5 21.15 -64.10 37.73
C THR A 5 21.45 -62.94 38.70
N SER A 6 20.77 -61.78 38.57
CA SER A 6 19.98 -61.15 39.66
C SER A 6 19.33 -59.78 39.33
N LYS A 7 18.14 -59.59 39.95
CA LYS A 7 17.35 -58.37 40.21
C LYS A 7 18.17 -57.12 40.60
N LYS A 8 17.70 -55.91 40.25
CA LYS A 8 16.92 -54.99 41.13
C LYS A 8 16.83 -53.56 40.55
N SER A 9 15.69 -52.95 40.82
CA SER A 9 15.18 -51.63 40.47
C SER A 9 15.97 -50.42 40.99
N LYS A 10 15.98 -49.32 40.21
CA LYS A 10 16.02 -47.93 40.73
C LYS A 10 15.58 -46.89 39.67
N LYS A 11 14.38 -46.33 39.90
CA LYS A 11 13.94 -44.93 39.77
C LYS A 11 14.73 -44.05 38.78
N LYS A 12 14.13 -43.68 37.64
CA LYS A 12 14.54 -42.52 36.82
C LYS A 12 13.42 -41.48 36.81
N SER A 13 13.83 -40.26 37.12
CA SER A 13 13.10 -39.00 37.23
C SER A 13 12.61 -38.48 35.87
N SER A 14 11.36 -38.03 35.82
CA SER A 14 10.76 -37.18 34.77
C SER A 14 11.36 -35.76 34.73
N PRO A 15 10.94 -34.84 33.83
CA PRO A 15 10.39 -34.96 32.46
C PRO A 15 11.06 -33.97 31.47
N LYS A 16 10.75 -34.03 30.16
CA LYS A 16 10.35 -32.89 29.30
C LYS A 16 10.30 -33.28 27.82
N GLY A 17 9.14 -33.04 27.20
CA GLY A 17 8.90 -33.23 25.78
C GLY A 17 9.48 -32.10 24.90
N ALA A 18 9.63 -32.42 23.61
CA ALA A 18 9.87 -31.50 22.50
C ALA A 18 8.83 -31.87 21.43
N LYS A 19 7.79 -31.08 21.16
CA LYS A 19 7.66 -29.72 20.60
C LYS A 19 7.01 -29.82 19.21
N GLN A 20 5.72 -29.50 19.25
CA GLN A 20 4.74 -29.21 18.20
C GLN A 20 5.23 -28.11 17.23
N ILE A 21 4.96 -28.26 15.93
CA ILE A 21 5.06 -27.16 14.95
C ILE A 21 3.66 -26.96 14.35
N LEU A 22 2.88 -26.11 15.02
CA LEU A 22 1.62 -25.57 14.52
C LEU A 22 1.92 -24.12 14.14
N HIS A 23 2.01 -23.79 12.85
CA HIS A 23 2.15 -22.41 12.41
C HIS A 23 0.78 -21.70 12.50
N LYS A 24 0.31 -21.50 13.73
CA LYS A 24 -0.63 -20.42 14.04
C LYS A 24 0.19 -19.17 14.25
N THR A 25 0.21 -18.26 13.29
CA THR A 25 0.62 -16.87 13.59
C THR A 25 -0.55 -16.20 14.29
N SER A 26 -0.79 -16.62 15.53
CA SER A 26 -1.57 -15.90 16.52
C SER A 26 -0.58 -15.26 17.47
N ILE A 27 -0.04 -14.11 17.07
CA ILE A 27 0.67 -13.23 18.00
C ILE A 27 -0.34 -12.15 18.41
N THR A 28 -1.10 -12.45 19.46
CA THR A 28 -1.72 -11.43 20.30
C THR A 28 -0.75 -11.14 21.43
N LEU A 29 -0.06 -10.00 21.37
CA LEU A 29 0.62 -9.39 22.51
C LEU A 29 -0.28 -8.26 23.02
N ALA A 30 -0.60 -8.28 24.31
CA ALA A 30 -1.23 -7.17 25.00
C ALA A 30 -0.31 -5.95 24.93
N GLY A 31 -0.84 -4.89 24.31
CA GLY A 31 -0.16 -3.63 24.06
C GLY A 31 -1.03 -2.94 23.04
N GLU A 32 -1.66 -1.86 23.47
CA GLU A 32 -2.50 -0.95 22.69
C GLU A 32 -2.22 -1.09 21.19
N LYS A 33 -3.24 -1.48 20.41
CA LYS A 33 -3.19 -1.26 18.97
C LYS A 33 -3.21 0.25 18.85
N VAL A 34 -2.06 0.90 19.02
CA VAL A 34 -1.89 2.31 18.76
C VAL A 34 -2.19 2.35 17.27
N ASN A 35 -3.40 2.75 16.93
CA ASN A 35 -3.76 3.13 15.57
C ASN A 35 -2.97 4.43 15.34
N MET A 36 -1.64 4.30 15.23
CA MET A 36 -0.80 5.41 14.81
C MET A 36 -1.30 5.77 13.43
N SER A 37 -1.55 7.06 13.26
CA SER A 37 -1.84 7.58 11.94
C SER A 37 -0.68 7.22 11.01
N ILE A 38 -0.96 6.97 9.72
CA ILE A 38 0.09 6.71 8.72
C ILE A 38 1.16 7.82 8.78
N LYS A 39 0.72 9.05 9.03
CA LYS A 39 1.61 10.20 9.22
C LYS A 39 2.63 9.97 10.34
N GLU A 40 2.19 9.55 11.53
CA GLU A 40 3.08 9.27 12.66
C GLU A 40 4.07 8.15 12.33
N LYS A 41 3.60 7.06 11.70
CA LYS A 41 4.45 5.96 11.22
C LYS A 41 5.55 6.48 10.29
N LEU A 42 5.18 7.22 9.24
CA LEU A 42 6.12 7.74 8.25
C LEU A 42 7.09 8.76 8.88
N THR A 43 6.67 9.54 9.88
CA THR A 43 7.57 10.47 10.58
C THR A 43 8.55 9.77 11.51
N ALA A 44 8.10 8.72 12.22
CA ALA A 44 8.95 7.93 13.10
C ALA A 44 10.03 7.18 12.31
N GLU A 45 9.72 6.70 11.10
CA GLU A 45 10.70 6.06 10.21
C GLU A 45 11.81 7.01 9.71
N LEU A 46 11.66 8.33 9.89
CA LEU A 46 12.61 9.33 9.41
C LEU A 46 13.50 9.94 10.49
N THR A 47 13.34 9.60 11.78
CA THR A 47 14.12 10.21 12.86
C THR A 47 15.62 9.94 12.74
N ASP A 48 15.99 8.75 12.25
CA ASP A 48 17.38 8.30 12.15
C ASP A 48 17.87 8.20 10.70
N ALA A 49 17.01 8.54 9.73
CA ALA A 49 17.31 8.41 8.31
C ALA A 49 18.13 9.60 7.80
N LYS A 50 19.35 9.32 7.31
CA LYS A 50 20.13 10.31 6.55
C LYS A 50 19.52 10.47 5.16
N LEU A 51 18.88 11.61 4.93
CA LEU A 51 18.27 11.96 3.65
C LEU A 51 19.22 12.81 2.80
N GLY A 52 19.24 12.54 1.50
CA GLY A 52 19.93 13.38 0.52
C GLY A 52 19.20 14.71 0.22
N LYS A 53 19.82 15.57 -0.59
CA LYS A 53 19.24 16.86 -1.01
C LYS A 53 17.87 16.71 -1.69
N TYR A 54 17.76 15.76 -2.63
CA TYR A 54 16.53 15.53 -3.40
C TYR A 54 15.44 14.89 -2.55
N GLU A 55 15.81 13.92 -1.70
CA GLU A 55 14.88 13.26 -0.78
C GLU A 55 14.28 14.26 0.20
N THR A 56 15.10 15.17 0.73
CA THR A 56 14.66 16.24 1.63
C THR A 56 13.70 17.21 0.93
N ALA A 57 13.95 17.53 -0.34
CA ALA A 57 13.10 18.41 -1.14
C ALA A 57 11.69 17.81 -1.34
N VAL A 58 11.60 16.51 -1.65
CA VAL A 58 10.31 15.87 -1.95
C VAL A 58 9.60 15.29 -0.72
N LYS A 59 10.31 15.08 0.40
CA LYS A 59 9.81 14.44 1.64
C LYS A 59 8.42 14.91 2.06
N ASN A 60 8.25 16.22 2.23
CA ASN A 60 7.00 16.77 2.76
C ASN A 60 5.84 16.64 1.77
N ALA A 61 6.11 16.80 0.47
CA ALA A 61 5.10 16.66 -0.57
C ALA A 61 4.65 15.20 -0.70
N VAL A 62 5.61 14.26 -0.79
CA VAL A 62 5.32 12.82 -0.85
C VAL A 62 4.54 12.34 0.37
N MET A 63 4.95 12.76 1.58
CA MET A 63 4.27 12.37 2.82
C MET A 63 2.80 12.83 2.82
N LYS A 64 2.53 14.09 2.47
CA LYS A 64 1.17 14.62 2.38
C LYS A 64 0.33 13.85 1.37
N THR A 65 0.89 13.59 0.19
CA THR A 65 0.21 12.85 -0.88
C THR A 65 -0.10 11.41 -0.47
N ILE A 66 0.85 10.69 0.13
CA ILE A 66 0.62 9.33 0.65
C ILE A 66 -0.47 9.34 1.71
N CYS A 67 -0.45 10.27 2.67
CA CYS A 67 -1.49 10.35 3.70
C CYS A 67 -2.87 10.53 3.06
N LYS A 68 -2.98 11.41 2.07
CA LYS A 68 -4.23 11.65 1.34
C LYS A 68 -4.72 10.41 0.58
N PHE A 69 -3.81 9.65 -0.03
CA PHE A 69 -4.18 8.40 -0.69
C PHE A 69 -4.61 7.31 0.29
N CYS A 70 -4.01 7.24 1.48
CA CYS A 70 -4.46 6.35 2.54
C CYS A 70 -5.86 6.70 3.07
N GLU A 71 -6.27 7.97 3.00
CA GLU A 71 -7.64 8.40 3.31
C GLU A 71 -8.62 8.03 2.19
N GLN A 72 -8.18 8.04 0.93
CA GLN A 72 -9.00 7.72 -0.24
C GLN A 72 -9.16 6.22 -0.48
N ASN A 73 -8.15 5.41 -0.15
CA ASN A 73 -8.13 3.98 -0.45
C ASN A 73 -7.56 3.18 0.73
N ALA A 74 -8.42 2.39 1.37
CA ALA A 74 -8.06 1.57 2.53
C ALA A 74 -7.09 0.42 2.18
N GLU A 75 -7.15 -0.12 0.97
CA GLU A 75 -6.23 -1.18 0.51
C GLU A 75 -4.81 -0.64 0.37
N PHE A 76 -4.67 0.59 -0.14
CA PHE A 76 -3.37 1.26 -0.22
C PHE A 76 -2.80 1.53 1.18
N LYS A 77 -3.63 2.01 2.11
CA LYS A 77 -3.23 2.16 3.51
C LYS A 77 -2.71 0.86 4.11
N GLN A 78 -3.45 -0.23 3.93
CA GLN A 78 -3.07 -1.55 4.40
C GLN A 78 -1.76 -2.02 3.76
N ALA A 79 -1.56 -1.78 2.46
CA ALA A 79 -0.32 -2.13 1.76
C ALA A 79 0.89 -1.42 2.39
N ILE A 80 0.77 -0.15 2.78
CA ILE A 80 1.85 0.56 3.48
C ILE A 80 2.12 -0.05 4.86
N GLU A 81 1.08 -0.32 5.65
CA GLU A 81 1.19 -0.91 6.99
C GLU A 81 1.88 -2.27 6.96
N GLN A 82 1.53 -3.12 5.99
CA GLN A 82 2.00 -4.50 5.87
C GLN A 82 3.27 -4.65 5.02
N SER A 83 3.67 -3.62 4.26
CA SER A 83 4.81 -3.73 3.34
C SER A 83 6.15 -4.03 4.00
N GLY A 84 6.34 -3.65 5.27
CA GLY A 84 7.64 -3.67 5.95
C GLY A 84 8.69 -2.74 5.32
N LYS A 85 8.30 -1.86 4.38
CA LYS A 85 9.20 -0.94 3.68
C LYS A 85 9.27 0.39 4.43
N SER A 86 10.47 0.98 4.50
CA SER A 86 10.66 2.29 5.14
C SER A 86 10.31 3.45 4.21
N PHE A 87 9.86 4.55 4.80
CA PHE A 87 9.61 5.79 4.07
C PHE A 87 10.89 6.44 3.53
N ALA A 88 12.02 6.28 4.22
CA ALA A 88 13.31 6.72 3.72
C ALA A 88 13.69 6.03 2.40
N ASP A 89 13.44 4.71 2.30
CA ASP A 89 13.71 3.95 1.08
C ASP A 89 12.73 4.32 -0.04
N CYS A 90 11.47 4.63 0.29
CA CYS A 90 10.51 5.18 -0.65
C CYS A 90 11.03 6.49 -1.28
N LEU A 91 11.52 7.42 -0.45
CA LEU A 91 12.06 8.69 -0.93
C LEU A 91 13.28 8.50 -1.81
N LYS A 92 14.21 7.62 -1.41
CA LYS A 92 15.38 7.23 -2.22
C LYS A 92 14.99 6.64 -3.58
N ALA A 93 14.02 5.73 -3.60
CA ALA A 93 13.52 5.13 -4.83
C ALA A 93 12.85 6.17 -5.73
N THR A 94 12.11 7.10 -5.13
CA THR A 94 11.40 8.17 -5.84
C THR A 94 12.36 9.09 -6.59
N VAL A 95 13.46 9.51 -5.94
CA VAL A 95 14.44 10.43 -6.53
C VAL A 95 15.60 9.74 -7.25
N LYS A 96 15.54 8.42 -7.41
CA LYS A 96 16.61 7.66 -8.06
C LYS A 96 16.71 8.05 -9.54
N GLY A 97 17.93 8.31 -9.99
CA GLY A 97 18.24 8.62 -11.39
C GLY A 97 17.76 9.99 -11.86
N VAL A 98 17.42 10.90 -10.93
CA VAL A 98 16.95 12.24 -11.26
C VAL A 98 18.12 13.13 -11.69
N GLY A 99 17.92 13.86 -12.78
CA GLY A 99 18.87 14.84 -13.31
C GLY A 99 18.68 16.23 -12.68
N ALA A 100 18.48 17.24 -13.52
CA ALA A 100 18.28 18.62 -13.08
C ALA A 100 16.85 18.92 -12.61
N SER A 101 15.85 18.23 -13.15
CA SER A 101 14.43 18.46 -12.90
C SER A 101 13.68 17.14 -12.69
N LEU A 102 12.57 17.23 -11.95
CA LEU A 102 11.67 16.11 -11.68
C LEU A 102 10.24 16.62 -11.62
N GLU A 103 9.34 15.96 -12.32
CA GLU A 103 7.93 16.34 -12.32
C GLU A 103 7.23 15.82 -11.05
N ASP A 104 6.43 16.68 -10.42
CA ASP A 104 5.68 16.33 -9.20
C ASP A 104 4.83 15.07 -9.38
N LEU A 105 4.17 14.91 -10.53
CA LEU A 105 3.33 13.73 -10.78
C LEU A 105 4.16 12.45 -10.83
N GLU A 106 5.35 12.49 -11.42
CA GLU A 106 6.26 11.35 -11.49
C GLU A 106 6.78 10.97 -10.08
N VAL A 107 7.09 11.97 -9.25
CA VAL A 107 7.44 11.77 -7.83
C VAL A 107 6.36 10.95 -7.14
N TYR A 108 5.10 11.37 -7.26
CA TYR A 108 4.01 10.70 -6.58
C TYR A 108 3.75 9.29 -7.14
N LYS A 109 3.81 9.10 -8.47
CA LYS A 109 3.63 7.79 -9.09
C LYS A 109 4.67 6.79 -8.59
N ARG A 110 5.95 7.19 -8.57
CA ARG A 110 7.04 6.36 -8.05
C ARG A 110 6.85 6.01 -6.57
N ALA A 111 6.42 6.98 -5.75
CA ALA A 111 6.18 6.76 -4.34
C ALA A 111 5.02 5.78 -4.06
N VAL A 112 3.92 5.88 -4.81
CA VAL A 112 2.78 4.95 -4.66
C VAL A 112 3.16 3.56 -5.18
N ALA A 113 3.81 3.47 -6.33
CA ALA A 113 4.28 2.22 -6.90
C ALA A 113 5.30 1.49 -6.00
N PHE A 114 6.06 2.23 -5.19
CA PHE A 114 6.98 1.64 -4.21
C PHE A 114 6.25 0.77 -3.18
N TYR A 115 5.06 1.17 -2.73
CA TYR A 115 4.27 0.40 -1.77
C TYR A 115 3.36 -0.63 -2.44
N PHE A 116 2.72 -0.25 -3.55
CA PHE A 116 1.79 -1.09 -4.29
C PHE A 116 2.20 -1.16 -5.77
N PRO A 117 2.94 -2.22 -6.18
CA PRO A 117 3.34 -2.39 -7.57
C PRO A 117 2.10 -2.43 -8.49
N GLY A 118 2.09 -1.58 -9.52
CA GLY A 118 0.98 -1.45 -10.45
C GLY A 118 -0.06 -0.38 -10.10
N ALA A 119 0.08 0.30 -8.95
CA ALA A 119 -0.73 1.47 -8.65
C ALA A 119 -0.36 2.65 -9.57
N ASP A 120 -1.36 3.43 -9.93
CA ASP A 120 -1.21 4.63 -10.77
C ASP A 120 -2.05 5.79 -10.21
N ILE A 121 -1.70 7.01 -10.60
CA ILE A 121 -2.36 8.24 -10.17
C ILE A 121 -3.05 8.86 -11.37
N LYS A 122 -4.36 9.05 -11.27
CA LYS A 122 -5.15 9.84 -12.22
C LYS A 122 -5.20 11.29 -11.75
N CYS A 123 -4.79 12.21 -12.62
CA CYS A 123 -4.85 13.64 -12.40
C CYS A 123 -5.61 14.27 -13.57
N THR A 124 -6.54 15.18 -13.27
CA THR A 124 -7.29 15.94 -14.27
C THR A 124 -6.84 17.39 -14.18
N MET A 125 -6.31 17.94 -15.28
CA MET A 125 -5.91 19.34 -15.40
C MET A 125 -6.82 20.02 -16.43
N THR A 126 -7.47 21.11 -16.04
CA THR A 126 -8.40 21.85 -16.88
C THR A 126 -8.01 23.33 -16.90
N LEU A 127 -7.80 23.89 -18.09
CA LEU A 127 -7.55 25.32 -18.29
C LEU A 127 -8.87 25.99 -18.67
N ASP A 128 -9.30 26.98 -17.89
CA ASP A 128 -10.46 27.82 -18.19
C ASP A 128 -9.98 29.23 -18.51
N LEU A 129 -10.45 29.78 -19.62
CA LEU A 129 -10.10 31.12 -20.12
C LEU A 129 -11.23 32.14 -19.95
N GLY A 130 -12.35 31.74 -19.31
CA GLY A 130 -13.43 32.65 -18.93
C GLY A 130 -14.47 32.94 -20.03
N ASP A 131 -14.48 32.17 -21.13
CA ASP A 131 -15.49 32.25 -22.20
C ASP A 131 -16.70 31.31 -21.99
N GLY A 132 -16.74 30.62 -20.85
CA GLY A 132 -17.76 29.60 -20.53
C GLY A 132 -17.20 28.17 -20.40
N GLY A 133 -15.94 28.04 -19.97
CA GLY A 133 -15.21 26.78 -19.84
C GLY A 133 -15.90 25.70 -19.00
N PHE A 134 -15.75 24.46 -19.47
CA PHE A 134 -16.26 23.19 -18.91
C PHE A 134 -17.76 23.16 -18.61
N SER A 135 -18.59 23.23 -19.65
CA SER A 135 -19.89 22.56 -19.64
C SER A 135 -19.66 21.06 -19.38
N SER A 136 -19.79 20.62 -18.13
CA SER A 136 -19.91 19.21 -17.74
C SER A 136 -21.26 18.65 -18.23
N LYS A 137 -21.48 18.66 -19.54
CA LYS A 137 -22.42 17.74 -20.16
C LYS A 137 -21.63 16.48 -20.40
N THR A 138 -21.51 15.65 -19.37
CA THR A 138 -21.35 14.22 -19.59
C THR A 138 -22.49 13.80 -20.50
N SER A 139 -22.20 13.61 -21.80
CA SER A 139 -23.09 12.90 -22.71
C SER A 139 -23.17 11.45 -22.27
N THR A 140 -23.99 11.19 -21.26
CA THR A 140 -24.58 9.88 -20.99
C THR A 140 -25.98 10.10 -20.43
N GLU A 141 -26.93 9.47 -21.11
CA GLU A 141 -28.36 9.33 -20.80
C GLU A 141 -29.28 10.45 -21.30
N ALA A 142 -29.63 10.28 -22.58
CA ALA A 142 -31.00 10.24 -23.06
C ALA A 142 -31.94 11.33 -22.52
N ASP A 143 -32.03 12.39 -23.32
CA ASP A 143 -33.33 12.85 -23.82
C ASP A 143 -34.32 11.67 -23.88
N SER A 144 -35.39 11.74 -23.11
CA SER A 144 -36.49 10.78 -23.11
C SER A 144 -37.32 10.82 -24.40
N GLY A 145 -36.75 11.32 -25.51
CA GLY A 145 -37.14 11.03 -26.87
C GLY A 145 -36.87 9.57 -27.20
N LYS A 146 -37.81 8.72 -26.80
CA LYS A 146 -38.00 7.33 -27.22
C LYS A 146 -37.76 7.17 -28.74
N LEU A 147 -36.52 6.92 -29.16
CA LEU A 147 -36.21 6.45 -30.50
C LEU A 147 -36.46 4.93 -30.52
N GLN A 148 -37.69 4.54 -30.82
CA GLN A 148 -38.00 3.18 -31.23
C GLN A 148 -37.37 2.98 -32.62
N LEU A 149 -36.26 2.25 -32.65
CA LEU A 149 -35.70 1.70 -33.87
C LEU A 149 -36.46 0.40 -34.15
N ASP A 150 -37.51 0.49 -34.96
CA ASP A 150 -38.20 -0.70 -35.45
C ASP A 150 -37.35 -1.35 -36.55
N LEU A 151 -36.91 -2.59 -36.29
CA LEU A 151 -36.07 -3.40 -37.19
C LEU A 151 -36.73 -3.67 -38.56
N ASP A 152 -38.05 -3.51 -38.67
CA ASP A 152 -38.79 -3.66 -39.92
C ASP A 152 -38.49 -2.55 -40.95
N SER A 153 -38.01 -1.37 -40.53
CA SER A 153 -37.64 -0.30 -41.48
C SER A 153 -36.26 -0.50 -42.14
N LEU A 154 -35.49 -1.53 -41.77
CA LEU A 154 -34.15 -1.77 -42.33
C LEU A 154 -34.11 -2.86 -43.42
N LEU A 155 -35.24 -3.50 -43.73
CA LEU A 155 -35.34 -4.62 -44.67
C LEU A 155 -36.03 -4.26 -45.99
N ASP A 156 -36.32 -2.97 -46.24
CA ASP A 156 -36.96 -2.52 -47.49
C ASP A 156 -35.92 -2.13 -48.56
N PHE A 157 -35.10 -3.12 -48.95
CA PHE A 157 -34.15 -3.04 -50.08
C PHE A 157 -34.73 -3.68 -51.35
#